data_AF-A0A3D6BVH1-F1
#
_entry.id   AF-A0A3D6BVH1-F1
#
_cell.length_a   1.000
_cell.length_b   1.000
_cell.length_c   1.000
_cell.angle_alpha   90.00
_cell.angle_beta   90.00
_cell.angle_gamma   90.00
#
_symmetry.space_group_name_H-M   'P 1'
#
loop_
_entity.id
_entity.type
_entity.pdbx_description
1 polymer ?
#
loop_
_entity_poly.entity_id
_entity_poly.type
_entity_poly.pdbx_seq_one_letter_code
_entity_poly.pdbx_strand_id
1 'polypeptide(L)'
;QVKEMDLTVEEVDKLTGPVIGRPKSATFRTVDVVGLDTLVHVANGIYENCPNDEAHELFKLPDFINTMMENKWLGSKTGQGFYKKEGKEIKTLDLNTLQYRDKKSAKFATLELTKTVDKVIDRFPILVSGKDKAGEFYRKNFAAMFAYVSNRIPEISDELYKIDDAMKAGFGWEHGPFQIWDAIGVEKGIELMKAEGLEPNAWVNDMLTAGNKSFYTVKDGATYFYNIPTKSQEKIPGQDAFIILDNIRKSNEVFKNSGVVIEDLGDGILNCEFQSKMNTIGGDVLAGLNKAVDLAEKDFQGLVIGNQAANFSVGANIGMIFMMAAEQEYDELNMAIKYFQDTMMRMRYSAIPTVAAP
;
A
#
# COMPACT_ATOMS: atom_id res chain seq x y z
N GLN A 1 13.13 -11.49 15.52
CA GLN A 1 13.40 -10.16 14.92
C GLN A 1 13.39 -8.98 15.90
N VAL A 2 12.27 -8.62 16.56
CA VAL A 2 12.18 -7.36 17.35
C VAL A 2 13.27 -7.23 18.42
N LYS A 3 13.44 -8.27 19.25
CA LYS A 3 14.46 -8.30 20.31
C LYS A 3 15.89 -8.39 19.76
N GLU A 4 16.10 -9.21 18.73
CA GLU A 4 17.41 -9.39 18.08
C GLU A 4 17.94 -8.10 17.47
N MET A 5 17.05 -7.28 16.91
CA MET A 5 17.40 -5.99 16.32
C MET A 5 17.29 -4.84 17.32
N ASP A 6 16.97 -5.07 18.60
CA ASP A 6 16.71 -4.03 19.61
C ASP A 6 15.72 -2.95 19.11
N LEU A 7 14.63 -3.37 18.46
CA LEU A 7 13.60 -2.47 17.94
C LEU A 7 12.62 -2.07 19.03
N THR A 8 12.33 -0.77 19.10
CA THR A 8 11.27 -0.24 19.95
C THR A 8 9.88 -0.46 19.33
N VAL A 9 8.85 -0.42 20.18
CA VAL A 9 7.44 -0.50 19.74
C VAL A 9 7.14 0.55 18.67
N GLU A 10 7.60 1.79 18.86
CA GLU A 10 7.35 2.87 17.91
C GLU A 10 8.08 2.68 16.58
N GLU A 11 9.28 2.10 16.59
CA GLU A 11 10.02 1.78 15.38
C GLU A 11 9.31 0.71 14.56
N VAL A 12 8.86 -0.38 15.19
CA VAL A 12 8.13 -1.44 14.50
C VAL A 12 6.86 -0.90 13.88
N ASP A 13 6.03 -0.17 14.65
CA ASP A 13 4.79 0.40 14.12
C ASP A 13 5.03 1.43 13.00
N LYS A 14 6.17 2.14 13.05
CA LYS A 14 6.57 3.05 11.97
C LYS A 14 6.94 2.29 10.69
N LEU A 15 7.57 1.12 10.81
CA LEU A 15 8.03 0.30 9.70
C LEU A 15 6.92 -0.56 9.09
N THR A 16 5.94 -1.00 9.89
CA THR A 16 4.88 -1.92 9.44
C THR A 16 3.54 -1.25 9.14
N GLY A 17 3.47 0.08 9.24
CA GLY A 17 2.25 0.85 9.03
C GLY A 17 2.12 1.48 7.62
N PRO A 18 1.66 2.74 7.52
CA PRO A 18 1.32 3.38 6.24
C PRO A 18 2.45 3.51 5.22
N VAL A 19 3.71 3.40 5.64
CA VAL A 19 4.85 3.51 4.72
C VAL A 19 4.86 2.40 3.67
N ILE A 20 4.30 1.23 4.02
CA ILE A 20 4.11 0.06 3.16
C ILE A 20 2.63 -0.23 2.85
N GLY A 21 1.76 0.79 2.94
CA GLY A 21 0.34 0.64 2.57
C GLY A 21 -0.47 -0.23 3.53
N ARG A 22 -0.11 -0.25 4.81
CA ARG A 22 -0.88 -0.94 5.87
C ARG A 22 -1.60 0.07 6.78
N PRO A 23 -2.64 -0.36 7.52
CA PRO A 23 -3.39 0.53 8.41
C PRO A 23 -2.52 1.26 9.43
N LYS A 24 -2.98 2.45 9.88
CA LYS A 24 -2.28 3.28 10.86
C LYS A 24 -2.06 2.62 12.22
N SER A 25 -2.81 1.56 12.53
CA SER A 25 -2.63 0.75 13.74
C SER A 25 -1.41 -0.16 13.67
N ALA A 26 -0.82 -0.37 12.48
CA ALA A 26 0.42 -1.10 12.28
C ALA A 26 0.45 -2.45 13.05
N THR A 27 1.54 -2.78 13.75
CA THR A 27 1.68 -4.06 14.44
C THR A 27 1.16 -4.00 15.87
N PHE A 28 1.86 -3.30 16.76
CA PHE A 28 1.58 -3.29 18.20
C PHE A 28 0.31 -2.52 18.55
N ARG A 29 0.05 -1.40 17.86
CA ARG A 29 -1.22 -0.69 18.10
C ARG A 29 -2.43 -1.48 17.63
N THR A 30 -2.31 -2.36 16.63
CA THR A 30 -3.37 -3.31 16.28
C THR A 30 -3.62 -4.28 17.42
N VAL A 31 -2.56 -4.82 18.05
CA VAL A 31 -2.70 -5.68 19.25
C VAL A 31 -3.43 -4.94 20.37
N ASP A 32 -3.10 -3.68 20.61
CA ASP A 32 -3.79 -2.88 21.64
C ASP A 32 -5.25 -2.59 21.30
N VAL A 33 -5.64 -2.55 20.03
CA VAL A 33 -7.03 -2.32 19.61
C VAL A 33 -7.85 -3.61 19.70
N VAL A 34 -7.29 -4.73 19.25
CA VAL A 34 -7.95 -6.04 19.23
C VAL A 34 -7.99 -6.65 20.63
N GLY A 35 -6.86 -6.62 21.33
CA GLY A 35 -6.66 -7.25 22.63
C GLY A 35 -5.47 -8.21 22.62
N LEU A 36 -4.58 -8.07 23.61
CA LEU A 36 -3.42 -8.96 23.76
C LEU A 36 -3.81 -10.41 24.02
N ASP A 37 -4.84 -10.63 24.84
CA ASP A 37 -5.41 -11.93 25.16
C ASP A 37 -5.94 -12.66 23.91
N THR A 38 -6.58 -11.95 22.99
CA THR A 38 -7.02 -12.52 21.71
C THR A 38 -5.83 -12.95 20.87
N LEU A 39 -4.77 -12.13 20.79
CA LEU A 39 -3.55 -12.49 20.09
C LEU A 39 -2.90 -13.74 20.70
N VAL A 40 -2.81 -13.81 22.02
CA VAL A 40 -2.24 -14.95 22.75
C VAL A 40 -3.05 -16.22 22.47
N HIS A 41 -4.37 -16.13 22.47
CA HIS A 41 -5.24 -17.27 22.18
C HIS A 41 -5.05 -17.80 20.76
N VAL A 42 -4.97 -16.91 19.76
CA VAL A 42 -4.75 -17.29 18.36
C VAL A 42 -3.35 -17.90 18.17
N ALA A 43 -2.31 -17.29 18.74
CA ALA A 43 -0.95 -17.80 18.64
C ALA A 43 -0.81 -19.21 19.25
N ASN A 44 -1.34 -19.40 20.46
CA ASN A 44 -1.34 -20.72 21.11
C ASN A 44 -2.17 -21.74 20.31
N GLY A 45 -3.33 -21.34 19.78
CA GLY A 45 -4.16 -22.20 18.95
C GLY A 45 -3.42 -22.68 17.70
N ILE A 46 -2.71 -21.80 17.00
CA ILE A 46 -1.90 -22.19 15.83
C ILE A 46 -0.74 -23.10 16.26
N TYR A 47 -0.03 -22.74 17.32
CA TYR A 47 1.08 -23.54 17.84
C TYR A 47 0.64 -24.95 18.25
N GLU A 48 -0.53 -25.12 18.87
CA GLU A 48 -1.03 -26.43 19.28
C GLU A 48 -1.55 -27.27 18.10
N ASN A 49 -2.16 -26.65 17.09
CA ASN A 49 -2.87 -27.35 16.03
C ASN A 49 -2.08 -27.51 14.71
N CYS A 50 -0.95 -26.83 14.57
CA CYS A 50 -0.10 -26.87 13.37
C CYS A 50 1.34 -27.37 13.68
N PRO A 51 1.53 -28.55 14.30
CA PRO A 51 2.84 -28.99 14.80
C PRO A 51 3.88 -29.29 13.70
N ASN A 52 3.43 -29.43 12.45
CA ASN A 52 4.29 -29.73 11.30
C ASN A 52 4.51 -28.51 10.39
N ASP A 53 3.99 -27.34 10.78
CA ASP A 53 4.20 -26.09 10.04
C ASP A 53 5.66 -25.66 10.14
N GLU A 54 6.27 -25.25 9.02
CA GLU A 54 7.68 -24.85 8.97
C GLU A 54 7.98 -23.58 9.78
N ALA A 55 6.95 -22.77 10.04
CA ALA A 55 6.99 -21.56 10.84
C ALA A 55 6.40 -21.76 12.26
N HIS A 56 6.16 -23.00 12.68
CA HIS A 56 5.57 -23.34 13.99
C HIS A 56 6.22 -22.61 15.17
N GLU A 57 7.55 -22.56 15.20
CA GLU A 57 8.34 -21.89 16.24
C GLU A 57 8.12 -20.36 16.31
N LEU A 58 7.66 -19.72 15.21
CA LEU A 58 7.35 -18.29 15.21
C LEU A 58 6.12 -17.95 16.07
N PHE A 59 5.26 -18.93 16.33
CA PHE A 59 4.06 -18.75 17.15
C PHE A 59 4.35 -18.88 18.66
N LYS A 60 5.59 -19.15 19.07
CA LYS A 60 6.00 -19.05 20.47
C LYS A 60 6.00 -17.59 20.92
N LEU A 61 5.23 -17.32 21.97
CA LEU A 61 5.11 -15.98 22.52
C LEU A 61 6.39 -15.58 23.29
N PRO A 62 6.92 -14.38 23.06
CA PRO A 62 8.09 -13.89 23.79
C PRO A 62 7.74 -13.52 25.24
N ASP A 63 8.74 -13.57 26.12
CA ASP A 63 8.56 -13.39 27.58
C ASP A 63 7.80 -12.13 27.99
N PHE A 64 8.00 -11.01 27.28
CA PHE A 64 7.30 -9.76 27.59
C PHE A 64 5.78 -9.88 27.44
N ILE A 65 5.29 -10.73 26.53
CA ILE A 65 3.84 -10.98 26.36
C ILE A 65 3.28 -11.67 27.60
N ASN A 66 4.01 -12.63 28.17
CA ASN A 66 3.60 -13.32 29.39
C ASN A 66 3.47 -12.35 30.56
N THR A 67 4.48 -11.47 30.75
CA THR A 67 4.41 -10.44 31.79
C THR A 67 3.25 -9.47 31.56
N MET A 68 2.98 -9.06 30.32
CA MET A 68 1.83 -8.20 30.01
C MET A 68 0.49 -8.89 30.32
N MET A 69 0.36 -10.19 30.04
CA MET A 69 -0.82 -10.99 30.37
C MET A 69 -1.04 -11.09 31.89
N GLU A 70 0.01 -11.42 32.65
CA GLU A 70 -0.04 -11.50 34.12
C GLU A 70 -0.48 -10.17 34.76
N ASN A 71 0.02 -9.06 34.23
CA ASN A 71 -0.32 -7.73 34.71
C ASN A 71 -1.62 -7.14 34.10
N LYS A 72 -2.33 -7.91 33.26
CA LYS A 72 -3.57 -7.50 32.56
C LYS A 72 -3.41 -6.24 31.69
N TRP A 73 -2.27 -6.10 31.03
CA TRP A 73 -2.01 -5.04 30.05
C TRP A 73 -2.53 -5.45 28.67
N LEU A 74 -3.86 -5.56 28.57
CA LEU A 74 -4.55 -6.16 27.42
C LEU A 74 -4.84 -5.17 26.28
N GLY A 75 -4.28 -3.97 26.33
CA GLY A 75 -4.49 -2.92 25.34
C GLY A 75 -5.55 -1.89 25.75
N SER A 76 -6.23 -1.34 24.75
CA SER A 76 -7.15 -0.19 24.86
C SER A 76 -8.32 -0.50 25.80
N LYS A 77 -8.81 -1.75 25.82
CA LYS A 77 -9.92 -2.19 26.67
C LYS A 77 -9.59 -2.16 28.17
N THR A 78 -8.31 -2.29 28.53
CA THR A 78 -7.81 -2.20 29.91
C THR A 78 -7.09 -0.88 30.18
N GLY A 79 -7.15 0.08 29.24
CA GLY A 79 -6.49 1.39 29.35
C GLY A 79 -4.97 1.38 29.14
N GLN A 80 -4.34 0.20 29.04
CA GLN A 80 -2.90 0.05 28.81
C GLN A 80 -2.55 -1.31 28.18
N GLY A 81 -1.54 -1.29 27.31
CA GLY A 81 -0.93 -2.42 26.61
C GLY A 81 0.48 -2.06 26.14
N PHE A 82 0.78 -2.13 24.85
CA PHE A 82 2.02 -1.56 24.31
C PHE A 82 2.04 -0.04 24.42
N TYR A 83 0.88 0.58 24.39
CA TYR A 83 0.66 1.99 24.64
C TYR A 83 -0.23 2.19 25.87
N LYS A 84 0.00 3.29 26.59
CA LYS A 84 -0.82 3.71 27.74
C LYS A 84 -1.18 5.16 27.59
N LYS A 85 -2.46 5.49 27.79
CA LYS A 85 -2.93 6.88 27.76
C LYS A 85 -2.90 7.46 29.18
N GLU A 86 -2.12 8.51 29.37
CA GLU A 86 -2.04 9.25 30.64
C GLU A 86 -2.48 10.70 30.40
N GLY A 87 -3.75 10.98 30.72
CA GLY A 87 -4.37 12.27 30.40
C GLY A 87 -4.42 12.52 28.89
N LYS A 88 -3.64 13.52 28.42
CA LYS A 88 -3.49 13.86 26.99
C LYS A 88 -2.28 13.18 26.34
N GLU A 89 -1.40 12.58 27.12
CA GLU A 89 -0.17 11.97 26.63
C GLU A 89 -0.35 10.48 26.35
N ILE A 90 0.43 9.97 25.40
CA ILE A 90 0.52 8.54 25.11
C ILE A 90 1.95 8.12 25.48
N LYS A 91 2.05 7.26 26.49
CA LYS A 91 3.29 6.57 26.86
C LYS A 91 3.42 5.27 26.07
N THR A 92 4.64 4.80 25.93
CA THR A 92 4.97 3.56 25.23
C THR A 92 5.75 2.62 26.14
N LEU A 93 5.42 1.33 26.07
CA LEU A 93 6.10 0.28 26.82
C LEU A 93 7.50 0.05 26.25
N ASP A 94 8.51 0.09 27.11
CA ASP A 94 9.86 -0.33 26.77
C ASP A 94 9.97 -1.86 26.95
N LEU A 95 10.24 -2.59 25.86
CA LEU A 95 10.20 -4.05 25.86
C LEU A 95 11.34 -4.71 26.66
N ASN A 96 12.39 -3.95 27.00
CA ASN A 96 13.53 -4.45 27.77
C ASN A 96 13.32 -4.25 29.28
N THR A 97 12.78 -3.09 29.68
CA THR A 97 12.57 -2.75 31.10
C THR A 97 11.16 -3.01 31.61
N LEU A 98 10.20 -3.19 30.69
CA LEU A 98 8.76 -3.29 30.95
C LEU A 98 8.19 -2.07 31.72
N GLN A 99 8.82 -0.91 31.55
CA GLN A 99 8.35 0.36 32.08
C GLN A 99 7.79 1.23 30.97
N TYR A 100 6.75 2.00 31.29
CA TYR A 100 6.21 3.00 30.37
C TYR A 100 7.11 4.23 30.36
N ARG A 101 7.42 4.71 29.17
CA ARG A 101 8.21 5.93 28.94
C ARG A 101 7.53 6.84 27.94
N ASP A 102 8.03 8.06 27.84
CA ASP A 102 7.61 8.98 26.79
C ASP A 102 7.86 8.39 25.40
N LYS A 103 6.96 8.72 24.48
CA LYS A 103 7.04 8.31 23.08
C LYS A 103 8.32 8.85 22.45
N LYS A 104 9.09 7.97 21.82
CA LYS A 104 10.27 8.35 21.01
C LYS A 104 9.89 8.48 19.54
N SER A 105 10.53 9.41 18.85
CA SER A 105 10.38 9.54 17.40
C SER A 105 11.24 8.49 16.70
N ALA A 106 10.62 7.55 15.99
CA ALA A 106 11.32 6.65 15.08
C ALA A 106 11.72 7.38 13.79
N LYS A 107 13.02 7.42 13.48
CA LYS A 107 13.58 8.03 12.28
C LYS A 107 14.59 7.09 11.65
N PHE A 108 14.48 6.90 10.34
CA PHE A 108 15.35 6.03 9.56
C PHE A 108 15.68 6.72 8.25
N ALA A 109 16.93 6.67 7.82
CA ALA A 109 17.37 7.27 6.56
C ALA A 109 16.64 6.63 5.38
N THR A 110 16.42 5.31 5.43
CA THR A 110 15.68 4.58 4.39
C THR A 110 14.25 5.08 4.20
N LEU A 111 13.57 5.50 5.28
CA LEU A 111 12.21 6.03 5.17
C LEU A 111 12.17 7.46 4.63
N GLU A 112 13.25 8.22 4.73
CA GLU A 112 13.33 9.55 4.12
C GLU A 112 13.36 9.46 2.59
N LEU A 113 13.99 8.41 2.04
CA LEU A 113 14.07 8.15 0.61
C LEU A 113 12.70 7.85 -0.04
N THR A 114 11.71 7.43 0.75
CA THR A 114 10.37 7.11 0.22
C THR A 114 9.40 8.29 0.26
N LYS A 115 9.76 9.43 0.88
CA LYS A 115 8.86 10.58 1.03
C LYS A 115 8.44 11.23 -0.29
N THR A 116 9.28 11.14 -1.30
CA THR A 116 9.03 11.65 -2.66
C THR A 116 8.39 10.60 -3.57
N VAL A 117 8.10 9.41 -3.04
CA VAL A 117 7.53 8.29 -3.80
C VAL A 117 6.05 8.17 -3.45
N ASP A 118 5.20 8.63 -4.36
CA ASP A 118 3.76 8.72 -4.11
C ASP A 118 3.11 7.33 -4.05
N LYS A 119 3.38 6.46 -5.03
CA LYS A 119 2.85 5.10 -5.07
C LYS A 119 3.55 4.21 -4.06
N VAL A 120 2.77 3.51 -3.22
CA VAL A 120 3.32 2.64 -2.19
C VAL A 120 4.11 1.48 -2.79
N ILE A 121 3.60 0.88 -3.87
CA ILE A 121 4.25 -0.25 -4.54
C ILE A 121 5.71 0.05 -4.95
N ASP A 122 5.99 1.28 -5.36
CA ASP A 122 7.31 1.71 -5.81
C ASP A 122 8.30 1.93 -4.65
N ARG A 123 7.82 1.93 -3.40
CA ARG A 123 8.66 2.07 -2.20
C ARG A 123 9.38 0.78 -1.85
N PHE A 124 8.80 -0.39 -2.12
CA PHE A 124 9.37 -1.66 -1.66
C PHE A 124 10.82 -1.92 -2.13
N PRO A 125 11.20 -1.67 -3.40
CA PRO A 125 12.59 -1.77 -3.84
C PRO A 125 13.56 -0.85 -3.08
N ILE A 126 13.13 0.37 -2.76
CA ILE A 126 13.92 1.34 -1.99
C ILE A 126 14.11 0.85 -0.56
N LEU A 127 13.03 0.36 0.06
CA LEU A 127 13.02 -0.13 1.43
C LEU A 127 13.98 -1.30 1.62
N VAL A 128 13.97 -2.31 0.74
CA VAL A 128 14.88 -3.47 0.85
C VAL A 128 16.34 -3.13 0.53
N SER A 129 16.56 -2.06 -0.25
CA SER A 129 17.90 -1.54 -0.58
C SER A 129 18.51 -0.67 0.54
N GLY A 130 17.74 -0.36 1.57
CA GLY A 130 18.18 0.43 2.72
C GLY A 130 19.38 -0.20 3.44
N LYS A 131 20.35 0.64 3.84
CA LYS A 131 21.57 0.18 4.53
C LYS A 131 21.50 0.34 6.06
N ASP A 132 20.45 0.97 6.56
CA ASP A 132 20.20 1.12 7.99
C ASP A 132 19.34 -0.04 8.54
N LYS A 133 19.03 0.07 9.83
CA LYS A 133 18.19 -0.87 10.58
C LYS A 133 16.82 -1.12 9.94
N ALA A 134 16.24 -0.11 9.27
CA ALA A 134 14.98 -0.27 8.57
C ALA A 134 15.11 -1.17 7.34
N GLY A 135 16.18 -0.98 6.54
CA GLY A 135 16.43 -1.85 5.40
C GLY A 135 16.68 -3.30 5.79
N GLU A 136 17.43 -3.53 6.87
CA GLU A 136 17.58 -4.87 7.45
C GLU A 136 16.24 -5.46 7.91
N PHE A 137 15.40 -4.64 8.56
CA PHE A 137 14.10 -5.07 9.02
C PHE A 137 13.22 -5.57 7.86
N TYR A 138 13.17 -4.81 6.77
CA TYR A 138 12.38 -5.16 5.59
C TYR A 138 12.91 -6.41 4.87
N ARG A 139 14.24 -6.54 4.71
CA ARG A 139 14.82 -7.74 4.09
C ARG A 139 14.43 -9.01 4.84
N LYS A 140 14.60 -9.02 6.18
CA LYS A 140 14.22 -10.13 7.06
C LYS A 140 12.72 -10.41 7.03
N ASN A 141 11.90 -9.35 7.14
CA ASN A 141 10.44 -9.50 7.20
C ASN A 141 9.87 -10.03 5.88
N PHE A 142 10.31 -9.48 4.74
CA PHE A 142 9.83 -9.90 3.43
C PHE A 142 10.39 -11.25 3.01
N ALA A 143 11.64 -11.59 3.34
CA ALA A 143 12.18 -12.93 3.13
C ALA A 143 11.30 -14.00 3.81
N ALA A 144 11.01 -13.83 5.09
CA ALA A 144 10.15 -14.75 5.84
C ALA A 144 8.73 -14.81 5.26
N MET A 145 8.15 -13.66 4.90
CA MET A 145 6.81 -13.58 4.32
C MET A 145 6.74 -14.30 2.97
N PHE A 146 7.69 -14.07 2.06
CA PHE A 146 7.72 -14.68 0.73
C PHE A 146 7.90 -16.20 0.79
N ALA A 147 8.80 -16.68 1.65
CA ALA A 147 8.99 -18.10 1.87
C ALA A 147 7.67 -18.74 2.33
N TYR A 148 7.06 -18.16 3.37
CA TYR A 148 5.84 -18.70 3.96
C TYR A 148 4.66 -18.71 2.98
N VAL A 149 4.35 -17.59 2.32
CA VAL A 149 3.19 -17.53 1.40
C VAL A 149 3.36 -18.46 0.20
N SER A 150 4.59 -18.71 -0.24
CA SER A 150 4.85 -19.65 -1.33
C SER A 150 4.52 -21.11 -0.93
N ASN A 151 4.71 -21.47 0.34
CA ASN A 151 4.35 -22.79 0.88
C ASN A 151 2.85 -22.95 1.14
N ARG A 152 2.11 -21.84 1.28
CA ARG A 152 0.63 -21.87 1.38
C ARG A 152 -0.07 -22.24 0.07
N ILE A 153 0.68 -22.45 -1.00
CA ILE A 153 0.19 -23.01 -2.26
C ILE A 153 0.83 -24.38 -2.48
N PRO A 154 0.05 -25.47 -2.66
CA PRO A 154 -1.42 -25.53 -2.71
C PRO A 154 -2.10 -25.78 -1.34
N GLU A 155 -1.40 -25.61 -0.21
CA GLU A 155 -1.91 -26.02 1.10
C GLU A 155 -3.22 -25.31 1.52
N ILE A 156 -3.30 -23.99 1.32
CA ILE A 156 -4.45 -23.16 1.73
C ILE A 156 -5.18 -22.58 0.52
N SER A 157 -4.48 -22.35 -0.58
CA SER A 157 -5.04 -21.82 -1.83
C SER A 157 -4.33 -22.42 -3.03
N ASP A 158 -5.07 -22.71 -4.10
CA ASP A 158 -4.50 -23.12 -5.39
C ASP A 158 -3.98 -21.91 -6.20
N GLU A 159 -4.52 -20.72 -5.95
CA GLU A 159 -4.26 -19.51 -6.72
C GLU A 159 -3.63 -18.42 -5.86
N LEU A 160 -2.53 -17.84 -6.34
CA LEU A 160 -1.74 -16.85 -5.60
C LEU A 160 -2.51 -15.54 -5.34
N TYR A 161 -3.38 -15.12 -6.26
CA TYR A 161 -4.10 -13.84 -6.13
C TYR A 161 -5.12 -13.86 -5.00
N LYS A 162 -5.65 -15.03 -4.65
CA LYS A 162 -6.59 -15.19 -3.53
C LYS A 162 -5.93 -14.92 -2.18
N ILE A 163 -4.64 -15.24 -2.04
CA ILE A 163 -3.87 -14.92 -0.83
C ILE A 163 -3.69 -13.40 -0.74
N ASP A 164 -3.34 -12.74 -1.85
CA ASP A 164 -3.23 -11.29 -1.91
C ASP A 164 -4.55 -10.59 -1.58
N ASP A 165 -5.65 -11.02 -2.20
CA ASP A 165 -6.99 -10.47 -1.95
C ASP A 165 -7.47 -10.72 -0.51
N ALA A 166 -7.15 -11.87 0.09
CA ALA A 166 -7.45 -12.14 1.49
C ALA A 166 -6.72 -11.16 2.43
N MET A 167 -5.45 -10.85 2.15
CA MET A 167 -4.69 -9.88 2.94
C MET A 167 -5.23 -8.45 2.77
N LYS A 168 -5.64 -8.09 1.54
CA LYS A 168 -6.23 -6.78 1.25
C LYS A 168 -7.60 -6.62 1.92
N ALA A 169 -8.49 -7.60 1.77
CA ALA A 169 -9.85 -7.55 2.31
C ALA A 169 -9.90 -7.75 3.83
N GLY A 170 -9.07 -8.64 4.38
CA GLY A 170 -9.07 -8.99 5.80
C GLY A 170 -8.25 -8.05 6.67
N PHE A 171 -7.02 -7.73 6.24
CA PHE A 171 -6.08 -6.92 7.04
C PHE A 171 -5.94 -5.47 6.55
N GLY A 172 -6.67 -5.09 5.50
CA GLY A 172 -6.63 -3.73 4.95
C GLY A 172 -5.27 -3.37 4.35
N TRP A 173 -4.55 -4.35 3.82
CA TRP A 173 -3.31 -4.09 3.08
C TRP A 173 -3.65 -3.47 1.72
N GLU A 174 -2.82 -2.55 1.24
CA GLU A 174 -2.93 -1.99 -0.10
C GLU A 174 -2.44 -2.99 -1.17
N HIS A 175 -1.35 -3.71 -0.85
CA HIS A 175 -0.74 -4.70 -1.72
C HIS A 175 -0.57 -6.03 -0.99
N GLY A 176 -0.93 -7.12 -1.65
CA GLY A 176 -0.74 -8.47 -1.12
C GLY A 176 0.71 -8.94 -1.19
N PRO A 177 1.08 -10.02 -0.48
CA PRO A 177 2.44 -10.52 -0.44
C PRO A 177 3.05 -10.86 -1.82
N PHE A 178 2.30 -11.43 -2.77
CA PHE A 178 2.85 -11.72 -4.11
C PHE A 178 3.01 -10.44 -4.94
N GLN A 179 2.10 -9.47 -4.81
CA GLN A 179 2.26 -8.13 -5.41
C GLN A 179 3.50 -7.40 -4.88
N ILE A 180 3.75 -7.48 -3.57
CA ILE A 180 4.95 -6.90 -2.93
C ILE A 180 6.21 -7.60 -3.45
N TRP A 181 6.17 -8.92 -3.60
CA TRP A 181 7.29 -9.69 -4.13
C TRP A 181 7.58 -9.32 -5.59
N ASP A 182 6.56 -9.21 -6.44
CA ASP A 182 6.72 -8.74 -7.82
C ASP A 182 7.31 -7.32 -7.89
N ALA A 183 6.89 -6.42 -7.00
CA ALA A 183 7.43 -5.07 -6.95
C ALA A 183 8.93 -5.05 -6.60
N ILE A 184 9.36 -5.91 -5.67
CA ILE A 184 10.79 -6.10 -5.33
C ILE A 184 11.54 -6.84 -6.45
N GLY A 185 10.84 -7.67 -7.22
CA GLY A 185 11.37 -8.59 -8.22
C GLY A 185 11.48 -10.00 -7.66
N VAL A 186 10.96 -10.99 -8.40
CA VAL A 186 10.89 -12.40 -7.95
C VAL A 186 12.28 -12.93 -7.60
N GLU A 187 13.23 -12.81 -8.53
CA GLU A 187 14.63 -13.23 -8.33
C GLU A 187 15.26 -12.53 -7.14
N LYS A 188 14.99 -11.22 -6.97
CA LYS A 188 15.52 -10.45 -5.84
C LYS A 188 14.97 -10.96 -4.51
N GLY A 189 13.68 -11.28 -4.44
CA GLY A 189 13.10 -11.88 -3.24
C GLY A 189 13.70 -13.24 -2.91
N ILE A 190 14.06 -14.05 -3.92
CA ILE A 190 14.81 -15.30 -3.70
C ILE A 190 16.19 -15.05 -3.11
N GLU A 191 16.92 -14.03 -3.59
CA GLU A 191 18.20 -13.63 -2.98
C GLU A 191 18.03 -13.20 -1.52
N LEU A 192 16.96 -12.47 -1.19
CA LEU A 192 16.66 -12.06 0.18
C LEU A 192 16.37 -13.27 1.07
N MET A 193 15.60 -14.24 0.58
CA MET A 193 15.35 -15.49 1.30
C MET A 193 16.63 -16.27 1.58
N LYS A 194 17.48 -16.43 0.56
CA LYS A 194 18.77 -17.12 0.69
C LYS A 194 19.69 -16.47 1.72
N ALA A 195 19.71 -15.14 1.78
CA ALA A 195 20.48 -14.39 2.76
C ALA A 195 20.02 -14.65 4.22
N GLU A 196 18.78 -15.09 4.41
CA GLU A 196 18.19 -15.44 5.71
C GLU A 196 18.10 -16.97 5.92
N GLY A 197 18.71 -17.77 5.04
CA GLY A 197 18.69 -19.24 5.13
C GLY A 197 17.33 -19.86 4.79
N LEU A 198 16.49 -19.14 4.04
CA LEU A 198 15.18 -19.57 3.59
C LEU A 198 15.19 -19.85 2.09
N GLU A 199 14.23 -20.66 1.63
CA GLU A 199 13.98 -20.91 0.20
C GLU A 199 12.47 -20.82 -0.06
N PRO A 200 12.06 -20.39 -1.26
CA PRO A 200 10.66 -20.47 -1.65
C PRO A 200 10.26 -21.93 -1.91
N ASN A 201 8.95 -22.17 -2.01
CA ASN A 201 8.44 -23.41 -2.55
C ASN A 201 8.97 -23.66 -3.98
N ALA A 202 9.16 -24.94 -4.32
CA ALA A 202 9.76 -25.37 -5.59
C ALA A 202 9.08 -24.78 -6.83
N TRP A 203 7.75 -24.58 -6.80
CA TRP A 203 7.00 -24.07 -7.94
C TRP A 203 7.46 -22.67 -8.40
N VAL A 204 8.03 -21.85 -7.50
CA VAL A 204 8.53 -20.51 -7.84
C VAL A 204 9.79 -20.61 -8.72
N ASN A 205 10.68 -21.56 -8.40
CA ASN A 205 11.86 -21.82 -9.22
C ASN A 205 11.48 -22.44 -10.57
N ASP A 206 10.47 -23.32 -10.59
CA ASP A 206 9.91 -23.87 -11.83
C ASP A 206 9.30 -22.78 -12.72
N MET A 207 8.59 -21.81 -12.13
CA MET A 207 8.02 -20.64 -12.81
C MET A 207 9.12 -19.83 -13.52
N LEU A 208 10.20 -19.51 -12.80
CA LEU A 208 11.34 -18.78 -13.37
C LEU A 208 12.03 -19.57 -14.48
N THR A 209 12.23 -20.88 -14.29
CA THR A 209 12.84 -21.77 -15.29
C THR A 209 11.98 -21.88 -16.55
N ALA A 210 10.66 -21.82 -16.42
CA ALA A 210 9.72 -21.76 -17.54
C ALA A 210 9.70 -20.38 -18.26
N GLY A 211 10.49 -19.41 -17.80
CA GLY A 211 10.61 -18.08 -18.39
C GLY A 211 9.64 -17.03 -17.84
N ASN A 212 8.82 -17.37 -16.84
CA ASN A 212 7.91 -16.43 -16.20
C ASN A 212 8.64 -15.70 -15.08
N LYS A 213 8.86 -14.39 -15.25
CA LYS A 213 9.67 -13.56 -14.32
C LYS A 213 8.87 -12.81 -13.26
N SER A 214 7.53 -12.91 -13.31
CA SER A 214 6.61 -12.25 -12.39
C SER A 214 5.40 -13.14 -12.10
N PHE A 215 4.81 -12.97 -10.93
CA PHE A 215 3.55 -13.61 -10.55
C PHE A 215 2.37 -12.99 -11.27
N TYR A 216 2.43 -11.69 -11.56
CA TYR A 216 1.40 -10.94 -12.25
C TYR A 216 1.92 -10.32 -13.54
N THR A 217 1.05 -10.24 -14.54
CA THR A 217 1.28 -9.49 -15.77
C THR A 217 0.03 -8.69 -16.12
N VAL A 218 0.18 -7.61 -16.89
CA VAL A 218 -0.96 -6.84 -17.40
C VAL A 218 -0.95 -6.95 -18.91
N LYS A 219 -2.09 -7.35 -19.47
CA LYS A 219 -2.30 -7.49 -20.91
C LYS A 219 -3.73 -7.11 -21.25
N ASP A 220 -3.92 -6.34 -22.33
CA ASP A 220 -5.24 -5.97 -22.85
C ASP A 220 -6.18 -5.39 -21.77
N GLY A 221 -5.63 -4.53 -20.89
CA GLY A 221 -6.39 -3.89 -19.80
C GLY A 221 -6.75 -4.78 -18.61
N ALA A 222 -6.37 -6.07 -18.64
CA ALA A 222 -6.63 -7.02 -17.56
C ALA A 222 -5.35 -7.46 -16.86
N THR A 223 -5.46 -7.78 -15.57
CA THR A 223 -4.40 -8.41 -14.79
C THR A 223 -4.48 -9.92 -14.96
N TYR A 224 -3.33 -10.52 -15.23
CA TYR A 224 -3.12 -11.96 -15.32
C TYR A 224 -2.25 -12.39 -14.13
N PHE A 225 -2.46 -13.62 -13.67
CA PHE A 225 -1.66 -14.25 -12.63
C PHE A 225 -1.02 -15.55 -13.15
N TYR A 226 0.11 -15.94 -12.56
CA TYR A 226 0.73 -17.21 -12.87
C TYR A 226 -0.07 -18.38 -12.26
N ASN A 227 -0.70 -19.17 -13.11
CA ASN A 227 -1.38 -20.40 -12.73
C ASN A 227 -0.35 -21.54 -12.63
N ILE A 228 -0.17 -22.06 -11.41
CA ILE A 228 0.87 -23.05 -11.10
C ILE A 228 0.59 -24.41 -11.78
N PRO A 229 -0.64 -24.98 -11.73
CA PRO A 229 -0.99 -26.17 -12.50
C PRO A 229 -0.73 -26.08 -14.01
N THR A 230 -1.11 -24.97 -14.67
CA THR A 230 -0.99 -24.84 -16.14
C THR A 230 0.34 -24.26 -16.59
N LYS A 231 1.15 -23.75 -15.65
CA LYS A 231 2.44 -23.08 -15.88
C LYS A 231 2.33 -21.91 -16.85
N SER A 232 1.23 -21.17 -16.79
CA SER A 232 0.93 -20.07 -17.71
C SER A 232 0.29 -18.87 -17.01
N GLN A 233 0.35 -17.71 -17.65
CA GLN A 233 -0.32 -16.49 -17.17
C GLN A 233 -1.79 -16.52 -17.59
N GLU A 234 -2.70 -16.53 -16.62
CA GLU A 234 -4.15 -16.61 -16.85
C GLU A 234 -4.85 -15.37 -16.30
N LYS A 235 -5.93 -14.94 -16.97
CA LYS A 235 -6.67 -13.75 -16.57
C LYS A 235 -7.32 -13.97 -15.21
N ILE A 236 -7.14 -13.04 -14.26
CA ILE A 236 -7.87 -13.13 -12.99
C ILE A 236 -9.38 -13.02 -13.28
N PRO A 237 -10.22 -13.97 -12.84
CA PRO A 237 -11.64 -13.98 -13.15
C PRO A 237 -12.38 -12.72 -12.65
N GLY A 238 -13.47 -12.34 -13.32
CA GLY A 238 -14.37 -11.28 -12.87
C GLY A 238 -13.96 -9.84 -13.20
N GLN A 239 -12.84 -9.63 -13.90
CA GLN A 239 -12.39 -8.30 -14.31
C GLN A 239 -13.17 -7.70 -15.49
N ASP A 240 -13.96 -8.49 -16.23
CA ASP A 240 -14.72 -8.01 -17.40
C ASP A 240 -15.81 -6.98 -17.06
N ALA A 241 -16.21 -6.90 -15.79
CA ALA A 241 -17.22 -5.96 -15.33
C ALA A 241 -16.67 -4.56 -15.01
N PHE A 242 -15.34 -4.37 -15.04
CA PHE A 242 -14.70 -3.14 -14.58
C PHE A 242 -13.60 -2.70 -15.53
N ILE A 243 -13.43 -1.37 -15.65
CA ILE A 243 -12.22 -0.79 -16.20
C ILE A 243 -11.26 -0.54 -15.04
N ILE A 244 -10.07 -1.12 -15.11
CA ILE A 244 -9.00 -0.89 -14.13
C ILE A 244 -8.03 0.11 -14.75
N LEU A 245 -8.10 1.38 -14.32
CA LEU A 245 -7.30 2.45 -14.91
C LEU A 245 -5.81 2.15 -14.84
N ASP A 246 -5.34 1.58 -13.71
CA ASP A 246 -3.95 1.14 -13.55
C ASP A 246 -3.45 0.19 -14.64
N ASN A 247 -4.35 -0.62 -15.24
CA ASN A 247 -3.99 -1.58 -16.28
C ASN A 247 -3.96 -0.97 -17.68
N ILE A 248 -4.73 0.09 -17.93
CA ILE A 248 -4.85 0.72 -19.27
C ILE A 248 -4.04 2.00 -19.39
N ARG A 249 -3.63 2.62 -18.27
CA ARG A 249 -2.99 3.95 -18.26
C ARG A 249 -1.82 4.11 -19.21
N LYS A 250 -0.99 3.08 -19.35
CA LYS A 250 0.16 3.12 -20.27
C LYS A 250 -0.21 2.83 -21.72
N SER A 251 -1.18 1.96 -21.96
CA SER A 251 -1.54 1.51 -23.32
C SER A 251 -2.52 2.46 -24.00
N ASN A 252 -3.35 3.15 -23.22
CA ASN A 252 -4.47 3.95 -23.70
C ASN A 252 -4.28 5.46 -23.43
N GLU A 253 -3.07 5.89 -23.06
CA GLU A 253 -2.74 7.31 -22.86
C GLU A 253 -2.93 8.11 -24.15
N VAL A 254 -3.81 9.11 -24.09
CA VAL A 254 -4.01 10.10 -25.16
C VAL A 254 -3.23 11.38 -24.87
N PHE A 255 -3.12 11.74 -23.59
CA PHE A 255 -2.36 12.90 -23.12
C PHE A 255 -1.94 12.71 -21.67
N LYS A 256 -0.81 13.29 -21.27
CA LYS A 256 -0.44 13.41 -19.86
C LYS A 256 0.28 14.71 -19.55
N ASN A 257 0.17 15.14 -18.30
CA ASN A 257 1.06 16.12 -17.66
C ASN A 257 1.34 15.68 -16.21
N SER A 258 1.95 16.54 -15.39
CA SER A 258 2.23 16.27 -13.97
C SER A 258 0.97 16.16 -13.09
N GLY A 259 -0.17 16.66 -13.54
CA GLY A 259 -1.43 16.68 -12.78
C GLY A 259 -2.42 15.61 -13.19
N VAL A 260 -2.42 15.17 -14.45
CA VAL A 260 -3.40 14.23 -14.99
C VAL A 260 -2.79 13.26 -16.02
N VAL A 261 -3.47 12.14 -16.18
CA VAL A 261 -3.39 11.31 -17.38
C VAL A 261 -4.78 11.25 -18.01
N ILE A 262 -4.86 11.41 -19.33
CA ILE A 262 -6.08 11.30 -20.11
C ILE A 262 -6.00 10.03 -20.93
N GLU A 263 -7.02 9.19 -20.80
CA GLU A 263 -7.03 7.82 -21.30
C GLU A 263 -8.26 7.57 -22.17
N ASP A 264 -8.10 6.82 -23.25
CA ASP A 264 -9.23 6.29 -24.02
C ASP A 264 -9.77 5.01 -23.37
N LEU A 265 -11.01 5.06 -22.88
CA LEU A 265 -11.67 3.93 -22.26
C LEU A 265 -12.28 2.96 -23.29
N GLY A 266 -12.30 3.33 -24.56
CA GLY A 266 -13.12 2.68 -25.59
C GLY A 266 -14.52 3.29 -25.67
N ASP A 267 -15.30 2.81 -26.64
CA ASP A 267 -16.70 3.22 -26.88
C ASP A 267 -16.90 4.74 -27.01
N GLY A 268 -15.87 5.47 -27.43
CA GLY A 268 -15.91 6.92 -27.56
C GLY A 268 -15.91 7.66 -26.22
N ILE A 269 -15.40 7.07 -25.13
CA ILE A 269 -15.33 7.72 -23.81
C ILE A 269 -13.87 8.01 -23.42
N LEU A 270 -13.57 9.26 -23.07
CA LEU A 270 -12.31 9.63 -22.44
C LEU A 270 -12.44 9.62 -20.92
N ASN A 271 -11.39 9.18 -20.23
CA ASN A 271 -11.17 9.43 -18.82
C ASN A 271 -10.11 10.51 -18.62
N CYS A 272 -10.34 11.42 -17.67
CA CYS A 272 -9.30 12.30 -17.13
C CYS A 272 -9.01 11.88 -15.68
N GLU A 273 -7.91 11.16 -15.50
CA GLU A 273 -7.47 10.69 -14.20
C GLU A 273 -6.53 11.70 -13.55
N PHE A 274 -6.83 12.11 -12.31
CA PHE A 274 -5.91 12.92 -11.52
C PHE A 274 -4.72 12.07 -11.06
N GLN A 275 -3.51 12.63 -11.20
CA GLN A 275 -2.24 12.03 -10.79
C GLN A 275 -1.45 12.95 -9.85
N SER A 276 -2.00 14.12 -9.52
CA SER A 276 -1.40 15.00 -8.52
C SER A 276 -1.40 14.35 -7.14
N LYS A 277 -0.49 14.77 -6.27
CA LYS A 277 -0.41 14.25 -4.90
C LYS A 277 -1.75 14.41 -4.18
N MET A 278 -2.30 13.30 -3.68
CA MET A 278 -3.62 13.22 -3.04
C MET A 278 -4.77 13.70 -3.94
N ASN A 279 -4.57 13.71 -5.25
CA ASN A 279 -5.50 14.26 -6.23
C ASN A 279 -5.89 15.71 -5.92
N THR A 280 -4.92 16.50 -5.48
CA THR A 280 -5.09 17.94 -5.25
C THR A 280 -5.25 18.70 -6.56
N ILE A 281 -6.19 19.64 -6.59
CA ILE A 281 -6.46 20.44 -7.79
C ILE A 281 -5.53 21.66 -7.78
N GLY A 282 -4.54 21.64 -8.67
CA GLY A 282 -3.64 22.75 -8.96
C GLY A 282 -3.64 23.11 -10.44
N GLY A 283 -2.69 23.95 -10.86
CA GLY A 283 -2.60 24.43 -12.25
C GLY A 283 -2.55 23.32 -13.29
N ASP A 284 -1.76 22.27 -13.05
CA ASP A 284 -1.63 21.14 -13.99
C ASP A 284 -2.92 20.33 -14.13
N VAL A 285 -3.65 20.14 -13.03
CA VAL A 285 -4.95 19.48 -13.04
C VAL A 285 -5.97 20.30 -13.84
N LEU A 286 -6.02 21.61 -13.61
CA LEU A 286 -6.91 22.49 -14.34
C LEU A 286 -6.56 22.55 -15.83
N ALA A 287 -5.28 22.65 -16.18
CA ALA A 287 -4.84 22.59 -17.57
C ALA A 287 -5.20 21.23 -18.21
N GLY A 288 -5.04 20.14 -17.47
CA GLY A 288 -5.43 18.80 -17.87
C GLY A 288 -6.92 18.66 -18.15
N LEU A 289 -7.77 19.17 -17.26
CA LEU A 289 -9.23 19.18 -17.42
C LEU A 289 -9.67 19.97 -18.66
N ASN A 290 -9.11 21.16 -18.86
CA ASN A 290 -9.37 21.96 -20.05
C ASN A 290 -8.98 21.21 -21.32
N LYS A 291 -7.82 20.55 -21.31
CA LYS A 291 -7.33 19.73 -22.43
C LYS A 291 -8.24 18.51 -22.67
N ALA A 292 -8.74 17.88 -21.61
CA ALA A 292 -9.65 16.75 -21.70
C ALA A 292 -10.97 17.15 -22.37
N VAL A 293 -11.54 18.30 -21.99
CA VAL A 293 -12.75 18.85 -22.64
C VAL A 293 -12.48 19.11 -24.12
N ASP A 294 -11.36 19.76 -24.47
CA ASP A 294 -11.00 20.05 -25.87
C ASP A 294 -10.91 18.78 -26.73
N LEU A 295 -10.27 17.73 -26.20
CA LEU A 295 -10.14 16.44 -26.90
C LEU A 295 -11.50 15.76 -27.02
N ALA A 296 -12.26 15.75 -25.92
CA ALA A 296 -13.50 15.01 -25.84
C ALA A 296 -14.59 15.61 -26.74
N GLU A 297 -14.73 16.94 -26.78
CA GLU A 297 -15.69 17.62 -27.67
C GLU A 297 -15.37 17.44 -29.16
N LYS A 298 -14.10 17.21 -29.49
CA LYS A 298 -13.64 17.09 -30.88
C LYS A 298 -13.77 15.67 -31.41
N ASP A 299 -13.34 14.68 -30.64
CA ASP A 299 -13.09 13.32 -31.14
C ASP A 299 -13.85 12.22 -30.36
N PHE A 300 -14.59 12.55 -29.29
CA PHE A 300 -15.26 11.58 -28.41
C PHE A 300 -16.73 11.92 -28.13
N GLN A 301 -17.44 10.98 -27.49
CA GLN A 301 -18.86 11.08 -27.14
C GLN A 301 -19.10 11.47 -25.69
N GLY A 302 -18.10 11.33 -24.81
CA GLY A 302 -18.22 11.63 -23.39
C GLY A 302 -16.88 11.77 -22.68
N LEU A 303 -16.89 12.50 -21.57
CA LEU A 303 -15.73 12.67 -20.68
C LEU A 303 -16.12 12.21 -19.26
N VAL A 304 -15.33 11.28 -18.72
CA VAL A 304 -15.41 10.85 -17.33
C VAL A 304 -14.20 11.41 -16.58
N ILE A 305 -14.43 11.90 -15.37
CA ILE A 305 -13.37 12.28 -14.43
C ILE A 305 -13.48 11.28 -13.29
N GLY A 306 -12.59 10.30 -13.30
CA GLY A 306 -12.50 9.23 -12.30
C GLY A 306 -11.04 8.86 -12.06
N ASN A 307 -10.75 8.25 -10.91
CA ASN A 307 -9.41 7.76 -10.59
C ASN A 307 -9.45 6.52 -9.70
N GLN A 308 -8.34 5.78 -9.69
CA GLN A 308 -8.18 4.55 -8.90
C GLN A 308 -7.54 4.81 -7.51
N ALA A 309 -7.51 6.05 -7.04
CA ALA A 309 -6.84 6.41 -5.80
C ALA A 309 -7.79 6.35 -4.59
N ALA A 310 -7.21 6.33 -3.38
CA ALA A 310 -7.98 6.31 -2.13
C ALA A 310 -8.88 7.55 -1.91
N ASN A 311 -8.60 8.67 -2.57
CA ASN A 311 -9.43 9.87 -2.53
C ASN A 311 -9.67 10.33 -3.96
N PHE A 312 -10.92 10.60 -4.32
CA PHE A 312 -11.22 11.25 -5.61
C PHE A 312 -10.47 12.58 -5.77
N SER A 313 -10.56 13.45 -4.77
CA SER A 313 -9.77 14.67 -4.63
C SER A 313 -9.86 15.17 -3.18
N VAL A 314 -8.76 15.70 -2.64
CA VAL A 314 -8.77 16.42 -1.35
C VAL A 314 -8.98 17.93 -1.50
N GLY A 315 -9.36 18.38 -2.70
CA GLY A 315 -9.64 19.78 -3.03
C GLY A 315 -8.42 20.54 -3.52
N ALA A 316 -8.44 21.86 -3.37
CA ALA A 316 -7.37 22.74 -3.83
C ALA A 316 -6.08 22.53 -3.03
N ASN A 317 -4.93 22.85 -3.63
CA ASN A 317 -3.66 22.87 -2.91
C ASN A 317 -3.63 24.03 -1.89
N ILE A 318 -4.03 23.75 -0.64
CA ILE A 318 -4.10 24.73 0.45
C ILE A 318 -2.73 25.34 0.75
N GLY A 319 -1.65 24.56 0.61
CA GLY A 319 -0.29 25.07 0.81
C GLY A 319 0.05 26.19 -0.16
N MET A 320 -0.28 26.01 -1.44
CA MET A 320 -0.10 27.03 -2.48
C MET A 320 -0.94 28.28 -2.21
N ILE A 321 -2.23 28.10 -1.88
CA ILE A 321 -3.13 29.22 -1.56
C ILE A 321 -2.64 29.99 -0.33
N PHE A 322 -2.19 29.28 0.70
CA PHE A 322 -1.65 29.88 1.91
C PHE A 322 -0.40 30.71 1.62
N MET A 323 0.53 30.19 0.81
CA MET A 323 1.74 30.92 0.42
C MET A 323 1.41 32.20 -0.34
N MET A 324 0.58 32.13 -1.38
CA MET A 324 0.14 33.33 -2.13
C MET A 324 -0.51 34.37 -1.22
N ALA A 325 -1.37 33.95 -0.29
CA ALA A 325 -2.01 34.85 0.66
C ALA A 325 -1.01 35.48 1.66
N ALA A 326 -0.03 34.70 2.15
CA ALA A 326 0.99 35.17 3.08
C ALA A 326 1.97 36.15 2.41
N GLU A 327 2.29 35.92 1.14
CA GLU A 327 3.15 36.77 0.30
C GLU A 327 2.41 37.96 -0.32
N GLN A 328 1.09 38.06 -0.10
CA GLN A 328 0.20 39.13 -0.60
C GLN A 328 0.09 39.17 -2.14
N GLU A 329 0.27 38.02 -2.79
CA GLU A 329 0.05 37.78 -4.23
C GLU A 329 -1.46 37.66 -4.54
N TYR A 330 -2.22 38.71 -4.24
CA TYR A 330 -3.68 38.69 -4.34
C TYR A 330 -4.19 38.60 -5.78
N ASP A 331 -3.45 39.17 -6.73
CA ASP A 331 -3.81 39.13 -8.15
C ASP A 331 -3.65 37.69 -8.69
N GLU A 332 -2.54 37.03 -8.36
CA GLU A 332 -2.28 35.63 -8.68
C GLU A 332 -3.32 34.70 -8.04
N LEU A 333 -3.65 34.94 -6.76
CA LEU A 333 -4.69 34.18 -6.07
C LEU A 333 -6.05 34.35 -6.75
N ASN A 334 -6.44 35.57 -7.10
CA ASN A 334 -7.69 35.84 -7.82
C ASN A 334 -7.71 35.19 -9.21
N MET A 335 -6.58 35.22 -9.94
CA MET A 335 -6.44 34.54 -11.22
C MET A 335 -6.59 33.02 -11.06
N ALA A 336 -5.99 32.41 -10.04
CA ALA A 336 -6.10 30.98 -9.77
C ALA A 336 -7.56 30.57 -9.45
N ILE A 337 -8.25 31.36 -8.61
CA ILE A 337 -9.67 31.15 -8.29
C ILE A 337 -10.53 31.27 -9.56
N LYS A 338 -10.30 32.32 -10.36
CA LYS A 338 -11.04 32.53 -11.61
C LYS A 338 -10.79 31.38 -12.59
N TYR A 339 -9.55 30.94 -12.77
CA TYR A 339 -9.20 29.84 -13.66
C TYR A 339 -9.87 28.53 -13.25
N PHE A 340 -9.94 28.24 -11.95
CA PHE A 340 -10.72 27.12 -11.43
C PHE A 340 -12.20 27.24 -11.80
N GLN A 341 -12.84 28.38 -11.51
CA GLN A 341 -14.26 28.62 -11.80
C GLN A 341 -14.57 28.50 -13.29
N ASP A 342 -13.74 29.13 -14.14
CA ASP A 342 -13.89 29.07 -15.60
C ASP A 342 -13.77 27.61 -16.09
N THR A 343 -12.82 26.83 -15.56
CA THR A 343 -12.65 25.41 -15.90
C THR A 343 -13.89 24.58 -15.52
N MET A 344 -14.43 24.78 -14.31
CA MET A 344 -15.65 24.08 -13.88
C MET A 344 -16.86 24.46 -14.74
N MET A 345 -16.96 25.74 -15.15
CA MET A 345 -18.00 26.20 -16.07
C MET A 345 -17.85 25.56 -17.45
N ARG A 346 -16.62 25.44 -17.98
CA ARG A 346 -16.39 24.72 -19.24
C ARG A 346 -16.86 23.28 -19.19
N MET A 347 -16.57 22.56 -18.10
CA MET A 347 -17.08 21.19 -17.91
C MET A 347 -18.61 21.15 -17.83
N ARG A 348 -19.23 22.08 -17.11
CA ARG A 348 -20.69 22.16 -16.95
C ARG A 348 -21.43 22.46 -18.25
N TYR A 349 -20.85 23.28 -19.11
CA TYR A 349 -21.45 23.74 -20.37
C TYR A 349 -20.83 23.07 -21.60
N SER A 350 -20.12 21.95 -21.41
CA SER A 350 -19.53 21.20 -22.52
C SER A 350 -20.62 20.71 -23.48
N ALA A 351 -20.27 20.62 -24.77
CA ALA A 351 -21.15 20.09 -25.82
C ALA A 351 -21.39 18.57 -25.68
N ILE A 352 -20.60 17.89 -24.86
CA ILE A 352 -20.73 16.46 -24.58
C ILE A 352 -21.07 16.19 -23.10
N PRO A 353 -21.64 15.02 -22.77
CA PRO A 353 -21.76 14.58 -21.38
C PRO A 353 -20.40 14.54 -20.68
N THR A 354 -20.27 15.32 -19.60
CA THR A 354 -19.11 15.30 -18.70
C THR A 354 -19.56 14.84 -17.32
N VAL A 355 -18.97 13.76 -16.81
CA VAL A 355 -19.36 13.11 -15.56
C VAL A 355 -18.18 13.04 -14.61
N ALA A 356 -18.37 13.48 -13.36
CA ALA A 356 -17.45 13.15 -12.27
C ALA A 356 -17.92 11.84 -11.61
N ALA A 357 -17.01 10.87 -11.50
CA ALA A 357 -17.25 9.55 -10.89
C ALA A 357 -16.32 9.39 -9.66
N PRO A 358 -16.71 9.95 -8.50
CA PRO A 358 -15.88 9.98 -7.30
C PRO A 358 -15.84 8.69 -6.50
#